data_AF-A0A7S1BMP1-F1
#
_entry.id   AF-A0A7S1BMP1-F1
#
_cell.length_a   1.000
_cell.length_b   1.000
_cell.length_c   1.000
_cell.angle_alpha   90.00
_cell.angle_beta   90.00
_cell.angle_gamma   90.00
#
_symmetry.space_group_name_H-M   'P 1'
#
loop_
_entity.id
_entity.type
_entity.pdbx_description
1 polymer ?
#
loop_
_entity_poly.entity_id
_entity_poly.type
_entity_poly.pdbx_seq_one_letter_code
_entity_poly.pdbx_strand_id
1 'polypeptide(L)'
;MDIRRISSGNRVKRSDDPFVRYALAIQYNGGRYLGFSRQRDVHPNVRRRPLPPSVESRIACALDSLTGDEGHRGLEISSRTDRGVHALWNVAHVDVRPRPSMSGAAWDPRKLQGGINHWLKRDTYGKRINTACGDDVRVVSVARAPSCDWSARYHAIGRTYIYRILACPESSMFGIPFEFDRAWIFPGKLDIDAMNEAAKTLVGTHDFSSF
;
A
#
# COMPACT_ATOMS: atom_id res chain seq x y z
N MET A 1 -9.15 -4.78 6.47
CA MET A 1 -8.74 -5.94 7.27
C MET A 1 -8.06 -5.42 8.53
N ASP A 2 -8.71 -5.56 9.69
CA ASP A 2 -8.06 -5.25 10.97
C ASP A 2 -7.00 -6.31 11.23
N ILE A 3 -5.74 -5.90 11.37
CA ILE A 3 -4.61 -6.80 11.65
C ILE A 3 -4.81 -7.56 12.98
N ARG A 4 -5.77 -7.15 13.82
CA ARG A 4 -6.15 -7.84 15.06
C ARG A 4 -7.02 -9.10 14.83
N ARG A 5 -7.54 -9.34 13.62
CA ARG A 5 -8.43 -10.50 13.31
C ARG A 5 -7.77 -11.60 12.49
N ILE A 6 -6.45 -11.79 12.61
CA ILE A 6 -5.76 -12.84 11.87
C ILE A 6 -5.86 -14.16 12.65
N SER A 7 -6.56 -15.15 12.08
CA SER A 7 -6.74 -16.49 12.67
C SER A 7 -5.46 -17.33 12.54
N SER A 8 -5.10 -18.01 13.62
CA SER A 8 -3.95 -18.92 13.71
C SER A 8 -4.32 -20.33 13.27
N GLY A 9 -3.91 -20.72 12.05
CA GLY A 9 -3.90 -22.12 11.60
C GLY A 9 -2.58 -22.78 11.97
N ASN A 10 -2.64 -23.96 12.58
CA ASN A 10 -1.48 -24.65 13.15
C ASN A 10 -0.90 -25.67 12.14
N ARG A 11 0.30 -25.42 11.58
CA ARG A 11 1.17 -26.44 10.94
C ARG A 11 2.66 -26.06 11.12
N VAL A 12 3.50 -27.07 11.33
CA VAL A 12 4.87 -26.99 11.88
C VAL A 12 5.95 -26.69 10.82
N LYS A 13 6.71 -25.61 11.10
CA LYS A 13 8.11 -25.20 10.77
C LYS A 13 8.86 -25.70 9.52
N ARG A 14 9.44 -24.73 8.78
CA ARG A 14 10.86 -24.77 8.37
C ARG A 14 11.68 -24.10 9.49
N SER A 15 12.61 -24.83 10.13
CA SER A 15 13.31 -24.38 11.34
C SER A 15 14.51 -23.46 11.11
N ASP A 16 14.98 -23.30 9.87
CA ASP A 16 16.28 -22.65 9.58
C ASP A 16 16.15 -21.37 8.76
N ASP A 17 14.94 -20.89 8.50
CA ASP A 17 14.73 -19.62 7.80
C ASP A 17 14.94 -18.46 8.77
N PRO A 18 15.99 -17.62 8.61
CA PRO A 18 16.25 -16.53 9.54
C PRO A 18 15.22 -15.41 9.41
N PHE A 19 14.30 -15.44 8.45
CA PHE A 19 13.33 -14.38 8.24
C PHE A 19 12.06 -14.56 9.08
N VAL A 20 11.50 -13.44 9.52
CA VAL A 20 10.21 -13.39 10.21
C VAL A 20 9.22 -12.60 9.36
N ARG A 21 8.03 -13.16 9.14
CA ARG A 21 6.99 -12.52 8.35
C ARG A 21 6.20 -11.50 9.15
N TYR A 22 6.01 -10.32 8.58
CA TYR A 22 5.19 -9.25 9.14
C TYR A 22 4.09 -8.85 8.17
N ALA A 23 2.92 -8.51 8.71
CA ALA A 23 1.84 -7.83 8.01
C ALA A 23 2.00 -6.32 8.23
N LEU A 24 1.95 -5.55 7.15
CA LEU A 24 2.05 -4.09 7.13
C LEU A 24 0.74 -3.52 6.61
N ALA A 25 0.02 -2.72 7.40
CA ALA A 25 -1.04 -1.88 6.87
C ALA A 25 -0.43 -0.57 6.36
N ILE A 26 -0.75 -0.23 5.13
CA ILE A 26 -0.15 0.88 4.40
C ILE A 26 -1.25 1.83 3.96
N GLN A 27 -1.01 3.12 4.21
CA GLN A 27 -1.77 4.23 3.67
C GLN A 27 -0.91 4.95 2.63
N TYR A 28 -1.49 5.36 1.51
CA TYR A 28 -0.77 6.17 0.53
C TYR A 28 -1.68 7.05 -0.32
N ASN A 29 -1.16 8.23 -0.67
CA ASN A 29 -1.68 9.02 -1.78
C ASN A 29 -1.03 8.53 -3.09
N GLY A 30 -1.83 7.90 -3.95
CA GLY A 30 -1.38 7.31 -5.21
C GLY A 30 -1.09 8.30 -6.34
N GLY A 31 -1.45 9.59 -6.20
CA GLY A 31 -1.43 10.57 -7.30
C GLY A 31 -0.04 10.75 -7.96
N ARG A 32 1.04 10.46 -7.23
CA ARG A 32 2.43 10.59 -7.71
C ARG A 32 3.09 9.26 -8.09
N TYR A 33 2.38 8.14 -8.00
CA TYR A 33 2.93 6.79 -8.22
C TYR A 33 2.30 6.14 -9.46
N LEU A 34 3.06 5.31 -10.18
CA LEU A 34 2.56 4.47 -11.28
C LEU A 34 1.90 3.19 -10.75
N GLY A 35 1.12 3.34 -9.68
CA GLY A 35 0.45 2.26 -8.97
C GLY A 35 1.28 1.66 -7.84
N PHE A 36 0.77 0.56 -7.27
CA PHE A 36 1.44 -0.10 -6.15
C PHE A 36 2.67 -0.87 -6.60
N SER A 37 2.52 -1.75 -7.59
CA SER A 37 3.53 -2.76 -7.91
C SER A 37 4.71 -2.20 -8.68
N ARG A 38 5.89 -2.78 -8.41
CA ARG A 38 7.08 -2.59 -9.23
C ARG A 38 6.82 -2.98 -10.69
N GLN A 39 7.19 -2.09 -11.60
CA GLN A 39 7.22 -2.36 -13.04
C GLN A 39 8.61 -2.86 -13.42
N ARG A 40 8.69 -3.94 -14.22
CA ARG A 40 9.97 -4.58 -14.58
C ARG A 40 10.78 -3.81 -15.63
N ASP A 41 10.18 -2.84 -16.32
CA ASP A 41 10.81 -2.16 -17.46
C ASP A 41 10.57 -0.64 -17.45
N VAL A 42 11.41 0.11 -16.75
CA VAL A 42 11.71 1.49 -17.15
C VAL A 42 13.14 1.46 -17.64
N HIS A 43 13.31 1.44 -18.97
CA HIS A 43 14.58 1.34 -19.66
C HIS A 43 15.63 2.30 -19.04
N PRO A 44 16.85 1.83 -18.71
CA PRO A 44 17.91 2.67 -18.18
C PRO A 44 18.54 3.47 -19.33
N ASN A 45 17.85 4.49 -19.84
CA ASN A 45 18.42 5.44 -20.80
C ASN A 45 17.88 6.86 -20.65
N VAL A 46 17.53 7.27 -19.44
CA VAL A 46 17.28 8.68 -19.14
C VAL A 46 18.20 9.12 -18.00
N ARG A 47 19.14 10.01 -18.32
CA ARG A 47 19.98 10.76 -17.36
C ARG A 47 19.15 11.73 -16.48
N ARG A 48 17.95 11.36 -16.04
CA ARG A 48 17.10 12.11 -15.12
C ARG A 48 16.68 11.20 -13.98
N ARG A 49 17.02 11.62 -12.76
CA ARG A 49 16.77 10.97 -11.46
C ARG A 49 15.47 10.15 -11.45
N PRO A 50 15.50 8.84 -11.15
CA PRO A 50 14.27 8.06 -11.08
C PRO A 50 13.56 8.40 -9.77
N LEU A 51 12.38 9.00 -9.86
CA LEU A 51 11.38 8.91 -8.79
C LEU A 51 11.09 7.42 -8.52
N PRO A 52 10.68 7.02 -7.30
CA PRO A 52 10.15 5.67 -7.13
C PRO A 52 8.94 5.49 -8.06
N PRO A 53 8.98 4.55 -9.02
CA PRO A 53 7.90 4.37 -9.97
C PRO A 53 6.63 3.83 -9.29
N SER A 54 6.76 3.27 -8.09
CA SER A 54 5.69 2.54 -7.42
C SER A 54 5.78 2.66 -5.89
N VAL A 55 4.66 2.43 -5.21
CA VAL A 55 4.59 2.41 -3.74
C VAL A 55 5.43 1.25 -3.17
N GLU A 56 5.46 0.11 -3.84
CA GLU A 56 6.28 -1.05 -3.49
C GLU A 56 7.77 -0.69 -3.47
N SER A 57 8.28 -0.03 -4.52
CA SER A 57 9.67 0.45 -4.54
C SER A 57 9.98 1.39 -3.40
N ARG A 58 9.05 2.31 -3.09
CA ARG A 58 9.22 3.26 -1.99
C ARG A 58 9.39 2.55 -0.64
N ILE A 59 8.54 1.56 -0.36
CA ILE A 59 8.60 0.76 0.88
C ILE A 59 9.85 -0.10 0.91
N ALA A 60 10.19 -0.77 -0.18
CA ALA A 60 11.38 -1.60 -0.26
C ALA A 60 12.66 -0.79 -0.03
N CYS A 61 12.81 0.40 -0.63
CA CYS A 61 13.98 1.26 -0.35
C CYS A 61 14.04 1.72 1.13
N ALA A 62 12.90 1.93 1.77
CA ALA A 62 12.84 2.23 3.20
C ALA A 62 13.26 1.03 4.06
N LEU A 63 12.88 -0.18 3.64
CA LEU A 63 13.33 -1.44 4.25
C LEU A 63 14.83 -1.65 4.05
N ASP A 64 15.36 -1.48 2.83
CA ASP A 64 16.79 -1.56 2.54
C ASP A 64 17.60 -0.59 3.42
N SER A 65 17.12 0.66 3.55
CA SER A 65 17.75 1.67 4.42
C SER A 65 17.70 1.29 5.91
N LEU A 66 16.68 0.53 6.33
CA LEU A 66 16.50 0.09 7.71
C LEU A 66 17.29 -1.19 8.05
N THR A 67 17.32 -2.14 7.11
CA THR A 67 17.73 -3.53 7.34
C THR A 67 18.98 -3.94 6.54
N GLY A 68 19.42 -3.15 5.58
CA GLY A 68 20.40 -3.51 4.55
C GLY A 68 19.75 -4.21 3.35
N ASP A 69 20.49 -4.28 2.24
CA ASP A 69 20.03 -4.74 0.91
C ASP A 69 19.50 -6.19 0.86
N GLU A 70 19.84 -7.02 1.86
CA GLU A 70 19.35 -8.39 2.01
C GLU A 70 18.57 -8.61 3.32
N GLY A 71 18.19 -7.51 3.98
CA GLY A 71 17.51 -7.55 5.27
C GLY A 71 16.00 -7.81 5.17
N HIS A 72 15.44 -7.81 3.95
CA HIS A 72 14.04 -8.11 3.70
C HIS A 72 13.82 -8.84 2.37
N ARG A 73 12.70 -9.56 2.24
CA ARG A 73 12.27 -10.20 0.99
C ARG A 73 10.75 -10.40 0.95
N GLY A 74 10.22 -10.75 -0.22
CA GLY A 74 8.83 -11.19 -0.35
C GLY A 74 7.80 -10.11 0.01
N LEU A 75 8.04 -8.84 -0.35
CA LEU A 75 7.04 -7.79 -0.19
C LEU A 75 5.90 -8.00 -1.19
N GLU A 76 4.72 -8.42 -0.70
CA GLU A 76 3.55 -8.63 -1.55
C GLU A 76 2.28 -8.01 -0.93
N ILE A 77 1.55 -7.25 -1.74
CA ILE A 77 0.34 -6.52 -1.38
C ILE A 77 -0.92 -7.38 -1.52
N SER A 78 -1.93 -7.08 -0.69
CA SER A 78 -3.23 -7.76 -0.71
C SER A 78 -4.05 -7.45 -1.96
N SER A 79 -4.04 -6.19 -2.37
CA SER A 79 -4.66 -5.70 -3.61
C SER A 79 -3.67 -4.83 -4.35
N ARG A 80 -3.43 -5.14 -5.62
CA ARG A 80 -2.75 -4.19 -6.51
C ARG A 80 -3.67 -2.99 -6.74
N THR A 81 -3.08 -1.82 -6.93
CA THR A 81 -3.79 -0.59 -7.30
C THR A 81 -3.10 0.03 -8.50
N ASP A 82 -3.90 0.52 -9.43
CA ASP A 82 -3.41 1.17 -10.65
C ASP A 82 -2.85 2.56 -10.35
N ARG A 83 -2.29 3.20 -11.38
CA ARG A 83 -1.75 4.56 -11.31
C ARG A 83 -2.81 5.53 -10.78
N GLY A 84 -2.40 6.37 -9.83
CA GLY A 84 -3.26 7.40 -9.24
C GLY A 84 -4.18 6.92 -8.11
N VAL A 85 -4.44 5.62 -7.98
CA VAL A 85 -5.33 5.09 -6.94
C VAL A 85 -4.69 5.18 -5.55
N HIS A 86 -5.41 5.74 -4.59
CA HIS A 86 -4.98 5.86 -3.19
C HIS A 86 -5.32 4.61 -2.37
N ALA A 87 -4.75 4.50 -1.17
CA ALA A 87 -5.20 3.54 -0.18
C ALA A 87 -5.26 4.14 1.21
N LEU A 88 -6.34 3.86 1.93
CA LEU A 88 -6.46 4.16 3.36
C LEU A 88 -5.82 3.07 4.22
N TRP A 89 -5.94 1.81 3.79
CA TRP A 89 -5.51 0.63 4.55
C TRP A 89 -5.31 -0.60 3.65
N ASN A 90 -4.29 -0.57 2.80
CA ASN A 90 -3.91 -1.73 1.99
C ASN A 90 -2.85 -2.53 2.75
N VAL A 91 -3.02 -3.86 2.81
CA VAL A 91 -2.15 -4.72 3.64
C VAL A 91 -1.12 -5.40 2.75
N ALA A 92 0.16 -5.30 3.08
CA ALA A 92 1.21 -6.13 2.50
C ALA A 92 1.74 -7.11 3.54
N HIS A 93 2.40 -8.16 3.08
CA HIS A 93 3.30 -8.94 3.92
C HIS A 93 4.74 -8.77 3.44
N VAL A 94 5.69 -8.92 4.36
CA VAL A 94 7.12 -8.92 4.05
C VAL A 94 7.86 -9.79 5.05
N ASP A 95 8.88 -10.49 4.58
CA ASP A 95 9.79 -11.28 5.40
C ASP A 95 11.00 -10.41 5.76
N VAL A 96 11.27 -10.23 7.04
CA VAL A 96 12.33 -9.34 7.54
C VAL A 96 13.31 -10.11 8.42
N ARG A 97 14.60 -9.92 8.16
CA ARG A 97 15.68 -10.53 8.94
C ARG A 97 15.80 -9.84 10.32
N PRO A 98 15.95 -10.60 11.41
CA PRO A 98 16.37 -10.11 12.71
C PRO A 98 17.64 -9.28 12.62
N ARG A 99 17.76 -8.25 13.46
CA ARG A 99 18.94 -7.39 13.45
C ARG A 99 20.07 -8.03 14.24
N PRO A 100 21.28 -8.24 13.66
CA PRO A 100 22.40 -8.84 14.39
C PRO A 100 22.79 -8.04 15.63
N SER A 101 22.71 -6.71 15.56
CA SER A 101 23.01 -5.82 16.68
C SER A 101 21.98 -5.86 17.83
N MET A 102 20.83 -6.52 17.65
CA MET A 102 19.85 -6.78 18.72
C MET A 102 19.77 -8.28 19.01
N SER A 103 20.92 -8.90 19.30
CA SER A 103 21.05 -10.32 19.71
C SER A 103 20.38 -11.35 18.78
N GLY A 104 20.17 -11.02 17.50
CA GLY A 104 19.45 -11.87 16.56
C GLY A 104 17.95 -12.01 16.85
N ALA A 105 17.39 -11.15 17.71
CA ALA A 105 15.98 -11.17 18.04
C ALA A 105 15.12 -10.58 16.90
N ALA A 106 13.97 -11.21 16.66
CA ALA A 106 12.96 -10.72 15.74
C ALA A 106 12.52 -9.29 16.12
N TRP A 107 12.25 -8.45 15.12
CA TRP A 107 11.82 -7.08 15.34
C TRP A 107 10.55 -7.01 16.19
N ASP A 108 10.53 -6.04 17.11
CA ASP A 108 9.29 -5.55 17.71
C ASP A 108 8.46 -4.83 16.63
N PRO A 109 7.16 -5.15 16.46
CA PRO A 109 6.34 -4.54 15.42
C PRO A 109 6.30 -3.00 15.45
N ARG A 110 6.27 -2.38 16.63
CA ARG A 110 6.23 -0.91 16.74
C ARG A 110 7.56 -0.29 16.35
N LYS A 111 8.69 -0.91 16.75
CA LYS A 111 10.03 -0.47 16.31
C LYS A 111 10.21 -0.62 14.81
N LEU A 112 9.75 -1.73 14.22
CA LEU A 112 9.79 -1.94 12.77
C LEU A 112 8.95 -0.89 12.04
N GLN A 113 7.71 -0.64 12.49
CA GLN A 113 6.85 0.41 11.96
C GLN A 113 7.52 1.78 12.02
N GLY A 114 8.08 2.15 13.17
CA GLY A 114 8.77 3.42 13.36
C GLY A 114 10.00 3.56 12.46
N GLY A 115 10.79 2.49 12.34
CA GLY A 115 11.95 2.44 11.46
C GLY A 115 11.60 2.61 9.98
N ILE A 116 10.59 1.90 9.50
CA ILE A 116 10.12 2.02 8.10
C ILE A 116 9.63 3.46 7.86
N ASN A 117 8.78 4.00 8.74
CA ASN A 117 8.24 5.35 8.59
C ASN A 117 9.31 6.44 8.66
N HIS A 118 10.36 6.25 9.49
CA HIS A 118 11.51 7.17 9.53
C HIS A 118 12.18 7.28 8.15
N TRP A 119 12.35 6.15 7.46
CA TRP A 119 12.94 6.13 6.12
C TRP A 119 11.95 6.45 4.99
N LEU A 120 10.65 6.26 5.18
CA LEU A 120 9.62 6.78 4.26
C LEU A 120 9.52 8.31 4.33
N LYS A 121 9.75 8.92 5.50
CA LYS A 121 9.80 10.38 5.65
C LYS A 121 11.04 10.98 5.02
N ARG A 122 12.18 10.29 5.13
CA ARG A 122 13.42 10.69 4.48
C ARG A 122 13.29 10.42 2.99
N ASP A 123 13.53 11.41 2.15
CA ASP A 123 13.71 11.18 0.73
C ASP A 123 14.97 10.32 0.53
N THR A 124 14.80 9.00 0.54
CA THR A 124 15.88 8.02 0.38
C THR A 124 16.39 7.97 -1.06
N TYR A 125 15.74 8.68 -1.99
CA TYR A 125 16.26 8.96 -3.33
C TYR A 125 17.19 10.19 -3.33
N GLY A 126 18.27 10.11 -2.54
CA GLY A 126 19.50 10.89 -2.70
C GLY A 126 19.36 12.41 -2.92
N LYS A 127 19.52 13.18 -1.83
CA LYS A 127 19.84 14.63 -1.79
C LYS A 127 18.95 15.54 -2.65
N ARG A 128 18.00 16.24 -2.01
CA ARG A 128 17.30 17.42 -2.56
C ARG A 128 16.61 17.12 -3.90
N ILE A 129 15.49 16.41 -3.85
CA ILE A 129 14.40 16.73 -4.76
C ILE A 129 13.44 17.65 -3.99
N ASN A 130 13.12 18.76 -4.64
CA ASN A 130 12.22 19.80 -4.16
C ASN A 130 10.78 19.26 -4.19
N THR A 131 10.44 18.30 -3.34
CA THR A 131 9.06 17.80 -3.24
C THR A 131 8.77 17.43 -1.80
N ALA A 132 7.72 18.02 -1.26
CA ALA A 132 7.10 17.68 0.01
C ALA A 132 6.50 16.25 -0.02
N CYS A 133 7.33 15.23 -0.27
CA CYS A 133 6.97 13.84 -0.56
C CYS A 133 7.10 12.89 0.64
N GLY A 134 7.49 13.40 1.82
CA GLY A 134 7.72 12.56 3.01
C GLY A 134 6.46 11.88 3.55
N ASP A 135 5.27 12.36 3.17
CA ASP A 135 4.00 11.97 3.78
C ASP A 135 3.05 11.23 2.82
N ASP A 136 3.48 10.94 1.58
CA ASP A 136 2.62 10.31 0.57
C ASP A 136 2.44 8.80 0.79
N VAL A 137 3.32 8.14 1.55
CA VAL A 137 3.23 6.71 1.91
C VAL A 137 3.57 6.53 3.38
N ARG A 138 2.74 5.78 4.10
CA ARG A 138 2.93 5.53 5.54
C ARG A 138 2.52 4.11 5.91
N VAL A 139 3.34 3.46 6.73
CA VAL A 139 2.95 2.23 7.42
C VAL A 139 2.19 2.60 8.69
N VAL A 140 0.88 2.36 8.69
CA VAL A 140 -0.03 2.76 9.77
C VAL A 140 -0.15 1.69 10.86
N SER A 141 0.16 0.43 10.54
CA SER A 141 0.21 -0.65 11.53
C SER A 141 1.13 -1.78 11.06
N VAL A 142 1.78 -2.45 12.01
CA VAL A 142 2.59 -3.64 11.79
C VAL A 142 2.24 -4.70 12.82
N ALA A 143 2.16 -5.95 12.40
CA ALA A 143 2.13 -7.11 13.29
C ALA A 143 2.95 -8.26 12.72
N ARG A 144 3.36 -9.19 13.58
CA ARG A 144 3.87 -10.48 13.10
C ARG A 144 2.72 -11.24 12.43
N ALA A 145 3.00 -11.88 11.30
CA ALA A 145 2.03 -12.76 10.68
C ALA A 145 1.82 -14.02 11.55
N PRO A 146 0.66 -14.69 11.47
CA PRO A 146 0.39 -15.90 12.26
C PRO A 146 1.33 -17.06 11.94
N SER A 147 1.82 -17.09 10.70
CA SER A 147 2.65 -18.16 10.15
C SER A 147 3.52 -17.65 9.00
N CYS A 148 4.56 -18.41 8.66
CA CYS A 148 5.48 -18.07 7.58
C CYS A 148 4.89 -18.24 6.17
N ASP A 149 3.76 -18.93 6.04
CA ASP A 149 3.03 -19.15 4.78
C ASP A 149 1.83 -18.20 4.62
N TRP A 150 1.52 -17.37 5.62
CA TRP A 150 0.45 -16.38 5.52
C TRP A 150 0.73 -15.38 4.40
N SER A 151 -0.25 -15.15 3.54
CA SER A 151 -0.16 -14.19 2.43
C SER A 151 -1.27 -13.15 2.55
N ALA A 152 -0.88 -11.88 2.54
CA ALA A 152 -1.81 -10.76 2.52
C ALA A 152 -2.80 -10.81 1.34
N ARG A 153 -2.44 -11.47 0.23
CA ARG A 153 -3.27 -11.62 -0.96
C ARG A 153 -4.24 -12.79 -0.85
N TYR A 154 -3.73 -13.98 -0.55
CA TYR A 154 -4.53 -15.21 -0.61
C TYR A 154 -5.38 -15.45 0.64
N HIS A 155 -4.97 -14.92 1.79
CA HIS A 155 -5.72 -15.05 3.04
C HIS A 155 -6.67 -13.88 3.32
N ALA A 156 -6.79 -12.92 2.38
CA ALA A 156 -7.75 -11.83 2.49
C ALA A 156 -9.17 -12.33 2.19
N ILE A 157 -10.08 -12.17 3.16
CA ILE A 157 -11.50 -12.55 3.04
C ILE A 157 -12.34 -11.58 2.21
N GLY A 158 -11.82 -10.38 1.94
CA GLY A 158 -12.53 -9.33 1.22
C GLY A 158 -11.69 -8.06 1.08
N ARG A 159 -12.07 -7.23 0.11
CA ARG A 159 -11.52 -5.89 -0.11
C ARG A 159 -12.66 -4.88 -0.15
N THR A 160 -12.38 -3.66 0.27
CA THR A 160 -13.35 -2.56 0.24
C THR A 160 -12.72 -1.41 -0.52
N TYR A 161 -13.44 -0.90 -1.50
CA TYR A 161 -13.05 0.26 -2.30
C TYR A 161 -14.03 1.40 -2.02
N ILE A 162 -13.53 2.63 -2.06
CA ILE A 162 -14.33 3.84 -1.92
C ILE A 162 -14.09 4.67 -3.18
N TYR A 163 -15.15 4.90 -3.94
CA TYR A 163 -15.14 5.86 -5.02
C TYR A 163 -15.82 7.15 -4.51
N ARG A 164 -15.17 8.29 -4.67
CA ARG A 164 -15.72 9.60 -4.28
C ARG A 164 -16.11 10.34 -5.55
N ILE A 165 -17.37 10.76 -5.62
CA ILE A 165 -17.88 11.62 -6.70
C ILE A 165 -18.38 12.89 -6.06
N LEU A 166 -17.87 14.04 -6.52
CA LEU A 166 -18.35 15.35 -6.11
C LEU A 166 -19.23 15.93 -7.22
N ALA A 167 -20.53 15.82 -7.04
CA ALA A 167 -21.51 16.46 -7.91
C ALA A 167 -21.61 17.95 -7.57
N CYS A 168 -21.35 18.82 -8.53
CA CYS A 168 -21.42 20.28 -8.34
C CYS A 168 -21.88 21.01 -9.61
N PRO A 169 -22.40 22.24 -9.49
CA PRO A 169 -22.69 23.06 -10.66
C PRO A 169 -21.43 23.28 -11.51
N GLU A 170 -21.60 23.36 -12.82
CA GLU A 170 -20.48 23.54 -13.77
C GLU A 170 -19.63 24.79 -13.44
N SER A 171 -20.28 25.86 -13.00
CA SER A 171 -19.63 27.10 -12.57
C SER A 171 -18.70 26.95 -11.36
N SER A 172 -18.78 25.83 -10.62
CA SER A 172 -18.01 25.53 -9.42
C SER A 172 -17.06 24.34 -9.58
N MET A 173 -16.93 23.78 -10.79
CA MET A 173 -16.08 22.60 -11.03
C MET A 173 -14.59 22.86 -10.88
N PHE A 174 -14.16 24.09 -11.16
CA PHE A 174 -12.76 24.48 -11.06
C PHE A 174 -12.46 25.05 -9.68
N GLY A 175 -11.26 24.76 -9.16
CA GLY A 175 -10.82 25.35 -7.90
C GLY A 175 -11.51 24.74 -6.67
N ILE A 176 -11.57 23.40 -6.58
CA ILE A 176 -11.93 22.67 -5.35
C ILE A 176 -10.65 22.01 -4.78
N PRO A 177 -9.78 22.76 -4.08
CA PRO A 177 -8.44 22.29 -3.70
C PRO A 177 -8.43 20.98 -2.89
N PHE A 178 -9.45 20.75 -2.06
CA PHE A 178 -9.51 19.59 -1.17
C PHE A 178 -9.86 18.27 -1.88
N GLU A 179 -10.50 18.34 -3.05
CA GLU A 179 -11.05 17.17 -3.75
C GLU A 179 -10.37 16.91 -5.10
N PHE A 180 -9.53 17.86 -5.56
CA PHE A 180 -8.86 17.82 -6.87
C PHE A 180 -8.18 16.50 -7.21
N ASP A 181 -7.54 15.86 -6.22
CA ASP A 181 -6.88 14.56 -6.38
C ASP A 181 -7.57 13.42 -5.61
N ARG A 182 -8.81 13.59 -5.16
CA ARG A 182 -9.49 12.63 -4.25
C ARG A 182 -10.86 12.20 -4.71
N ALA A 183 -11.51 12.97 -5.57
CA ALA A 183 -12.84 12.68 -6.08
C ALA A 183 -12.92 12.94 -7.58
N TRP A 184 -13.81 12.21 -8.24
CA TRP A 184 -14.25 12.57 -9.57
C TRP A 184 -15.20 13.76 -9.47
N ILE A 185 -14.82 14.89 -10.06
CA ILE A 185 -15.66 16.09 -10.12
C ILE A 185 -16.67 15.92 -11.26
N PHE A 186 -17.96 15.86 -10.91
CA PHE A 186 -19.05 15.62 -11.85
C PHE A 186 -19.91 16.89 -12.02
N PRO A 187 -20.08 17.42 -13.24
CA PRO A 187 -20.99 18.52 -13.51
C PRO A 187 -22.44 18.08 -13.35
N GLY A 188 -23.19 18.77 -12.50
CA GLY A 188 -24.64 18.63 -12.40
C GLY A 188 -25.09 17.81 -11.20
N LYS A 189 -26.27 17.19 -11.34
CA LYS A 189 -26.94 16.45 -10.26
C LYS A 189 -26.90 14.95 -10.57
N LEU A 190 -26.69 14.17 -9.52
CA LEU A 190 -26.83 12.71 -9.56
C LEU A 190 -28.17 12.33 -8.96
N ASP A 191 -28.86 11.39 -9.61
CA ASP A 191 -30.04 10.74 -9.04
C ASP A 191 -29.58 9.61 -8.11
N ILE A 192 -29.51 9.92 -6.81
CA ILE A 192 -29.00 9.00 -5.80
C ILE A 192 -29.93 7.79 -5.64
N ASP A 193 -31.23 7.97 -5.80
CA ASP A 193 -32.20 6.87 -5.67
C ASP A 193 -32.04 5.90 -6.84
N ALA A 194 -31.94 6.40 -8.06
CA ALA A 194 -31.66 5.57 -9.24
C ALA A 194 -30.31 4.84 -9.12
N MET A 195 -29.27 5.51 -8.64
CA MET A 195 -27.95 4.88 -8.40
C MET A 195 -28.04 3.78 -7.33
N ASN A 196 -28.78 4.00 -6.25
CA ASN A 196 -28.98 3.01 -5.19
C ASN A 196 -29.76 1.79 -5.70
N GLU A 197 -30.83 2.00 -6.46
CA GLU A 197 -31.58 0.91 -7.09
C GLU A 197 -30.70 0.09 -8.05
N ALA A 198 -29.90 0.75 -8.89
CA ALA A 198 -28.96 0.06 -9.78
C ALA A 198 -27.89 -0.72 -8.99
N ALA A 199 -27.33 -0.12 -7.93
CA ALA A 199 -26.29 -0.76 -7.12
C ALA A 199 -26.76 -2.02 -6.38
N LYS A 200 -28.04 -2.10 -5.98
CA LYS A 200 -28.63 -3.31 -5.37
C LYS A 200 -28.50 -4.52 -6.30
N THR A 201 -28.57 -4.32 -7.62
CA THR A 201 -28.46 -5.42 -8.60
C THR A 201 -27.06 -6.04 -8.64
N LEU A 202 -26.04 -5.29 -8.21
CA LEU A 202 -24.64 -5.74 -8.16
C LEU A 202 -24.32 -6.57 -6.91
N VAL A 203 -25.21 -6.62 -5.91
CA VAL A 203 -25.00 -7.39 -4.68
C VAL A 203 -25.21 -8.88 -4.96
N GLY A 204 -24.27 -9.70 -4.51
CA GLY A 204 -24.34 -11.16 -4.65
C GLY A 204 -23.20 -11.72 -5.48
N THR A 205 -23.43 -12.90 -6.08
CA THR A 205 -22.46 -13.57 -6.95
C THR A 205 -22.92 -13.43 -8.38
N HIS A 206 -22.11 -12.77 -9.21
CA HIS A 206 -22.41 -12.48 -10.61
C HIS A 206 -21.18 -12.73 -11.49
N ASP A 207 -21.41 -12.92 -12.78
CA ASP A 207 -20.35 -12.78 -13.78
C ASP A 207 -20.14 -11.29 -14.06
N PHE A 208 -18.96 -10.78 -13.69
CA PHE A 208 -18.59 -9.38 -13.86
C PHE A 208 -17.69 -9.15 -15.08
N SER A 209 -17.62 -10.07 -16.04
CA SER A 209 -16.76 -9.95 -17.24
C SER A 209 -17.03 -8.71 -18.12
N SER A 210 -18.22 -8.10 -18.01
CA SER A 210 -18.57 -6.85 -18.71
C SER A 210 -17.97 -5.58 -18.09
N PHE A 211 -17.33 -5.68 -16.92
CA PHE A 211 -16.70 -4.58 -16.19
C PHE A 211 -15.18 -4.75 -16.13
#